data_AF-A0A944DD29-F1
#
_entry.id   AF-A0A944DD29-F1
#
_cell.length_a   1.000
_cell.length_b   1.000
_cell.length_c   1.000
_cell.angle_alpha   90.00
_cell.angle_beta   90.00
_cell.angle_gamma   90.00
#
_symmetry.space_group_name_H-M   'P 1'
#
loop_
_entity.id
_entity.type
_entity.pdbx_description
1 polymer ?
#
loop_
_entity_poly.entity_id
_entity_poly.type
_entity_poly.pdbx_seq_one_letter_code
_entity_poly.pdbx_strand_id
1 'polypeptide(L)'
;MSTVDSKPRPDRLKALSLEEQRELLNRAKAAKLKRNAVQETRSIEKASRADVLPVSLAQQRLWFLTQLDSDIEALHVSGAVRMKGGLDTPALEKALQAIVARHESLRTHFLQVQGVPCQIIDEDLAGFAMQRVEIGQAIDVDATLNAFICKQMAIPFDLEHGPLVRACLVRVDVEDHVLLVIMHHIIADGWSVSLLLSELSALYSAYRQGEADPLPELAIQYADYAQWQR
;
A
#
# COMPACT_ATOMS: atom_id res chain seq x y z
N MET A 1 -0.86 -65.03 -18.35
CA MET A 1 -0.58 -65.62 -17.02
C MET A 1 0.66 -64.93 -16.47
N SER A 2 0.66 -64.62 -15.18
CA SER A 2 1.68 -63.91 -14.39
C SER A 2 1.58 -62.38 -14.28
N THR A 3 0.93 -62.00 -13.18
CA THR A 3 1.07 -60.79 -12.36
C THR A 3 2.52 -60.47 -11.97
N VAL A 4 2.85 -59.19 -11.74
CA VAL A 4 3.21 -58.62 -10.41
C VAL A 4 3.17 -57.08 -10.48
N ASP A 5 2.36 -56.53 -9.59
CA ASP A 5 2.22 -55.14 -9.16
C ASP A 5 3.39 -54.76 -8.23
N SER A 6 4.01 -53.59 -8.39
CA SER A 6 4.72 -52.95 -7.28
C SER A 6 4.68 -51.42 -7.38
N LYS A 7 3.67 -50.86 -6.73
CA LYS A 7 3.56 -49.45 -6.31
C LYS A 7 4.87 -48.90 -5.70
N PRO A 8 5.11 -47.58 -5.81
CA PRO A 8 6.27 -46.91 -5.21
C PRO A 8 6.22 -46.98 -3.68
N ARG A 9 7.34 -47.37 -3.05
CA ARG A 9 7.47 -47.43 -1.58
C ARG A 9 7.57 -46.02 -0.97
N PRO A 10 6.80 -45.69 0.09
CA PRO A 10 7.02 -44.53 0.93
C PRO A 10 8.16 -44.77 1.94
N ASP A 11 8.61 -43.72 2.63
CA ASP A 11 9.46 -43.75 3.84
C ASP A 11 10.97 -44.05 3.69
N ARG A 12 11.74 -43.19 2.99
CA ARG A 12 13.21 -43.10 3.18
C ARG A 12 13.66 -42.15 4.31
N LEU A 13 12.74 -41.45 4.97
CA LEU A 13 13.06 -40.49 6.04
C LEU A 13 13.06 -41.10 7.46
N LYS A 14 12.70 -42.38 7.64
CA LYS A 14 12.71 -43.05 8.97
C LYS A 14 13.94 -43.95 9.23
N ALA A 15 14.91 -44.01 8.32
CA ALA A 15 16.09 -44.86 8.47
C ALA A 15 17.37 -44.14 8.94
N LEU A 16 17.28 -42.86 9.30
CA LEU A 16 18.42 -42.08 9.79
C LEU A 16 18.44 -42.07 11.31
N SER A 17 19.59 -42.37 11.90
CA SER A 17 19.84 -42.17 13.32
C SER A 17 19.63 -40.70 13.71
N LEU A 18 19.34 -40.45 14.99
CA LEU A 18 19.17 -39.08 15.51
C LEU A 18 20.40 -38.20 15.28
N GLU A 19 21.58 -38.82 15.18
CA GLU A 19 22.85 -38.14 14.91
C GLU A 19 22.94 -37.69 13.45
N GLU A 20 22.60 -38.57 12.50
CA GLU A 20 22.54 -38.23 11.07
C GLU A 20 21.46 -37.17 10.78
N GLN A 21 20.30 -37.25 11.45
CA GLN A 21 19.25 -36.24 11.34
C GLN A 21 19.74 -34.86 11.83
N ARG A 22 20.46 -34.83 12.96
CA ARG A 22 21.07 -33.60 13.49
C ARG A 22 22.13 -33.04 12.56
N GLU A 23 22.98 -33.88 11.98
CA GLU A 23 24.02 -33.44 11.06
C GLU A 23 23.42 -32.89 9.76
N LEU A 24 22.38 -33.53 9.23
CA LEU A 24 21.65 -33.05 8.05
C LEU A 24 20.99 -31.69 8.31
N LEU A 25 20.39 -31.52 9.51
CA LEU A 25 19.80 -30.25 9.95
C LEU A 25 20.85 -29.15 10.10
N ASN A 26 22.02 -29.49 10.65
CA ASN A 26 23.13 -28.56 10.79
C ASN A 26 23.74 -28.18 9.43
N ARG A 27 23.88 -29.13 8.50
CA ARG A 27 24.31 -28.84 7.11
C ARG A 27 23.29 -27.99 6.37
N ALA A 28 21.98 -28.25 6.52
CA ALA A 28 20.93 -27.43 5.94
C ALA A 28 20.91 -26.00 6.53
N LYS A 29 21.10 -25.87 7.85
CA LYS A 29 21.25 -24.56 8.52
C LYS A 29 22.51 -23.83 8.04
N ALA A 30 23.65 -24.51 7.96
CA ALA A 30 24.91 -23.93 7.49
C ALA A 30 24.85 -23.55 6.00
N ALA A 31 24.16 -24.34 5.16
CA ALA A 31 23.92 -24.01 3.77
C ALA A 31 22.95 -22.82 3.62
N LYS A 32 21.93 -22.71 4.47
CA LYS A 32 21.04 -21.53 4.53
C LYS A 32 21.78 -20.28 5.02
N LEU A 33 22.65 -20.42 6.02
CA LEU A 33 23.53 -19.34 6.51
C LEU A 33 24.56 -18.92 5.46
N LYS A 34 25.18 -19.85 4.74
CA LYS A 34 26.09 -19.55 3.62
C LYS A 34 25.36 -18.93 2.44
N ARG A 35 24.14 -19.37 2.13
CA ARG A 35 23.30 -18.77 1.07
C ARG A 35 22.87 -17.34 1.43
N ASN A 36 22.61 -17.07 2.71
CA ASN A 36 22.37 -15.72 3.23
C ASN A 36 23.66 -14.87 3.27
N ALA A 37 24.83 -15.48 3.50
CA ALA A 37 26.12 -14.78 3.52
C ALA A 37 26.68 -14.46 2.13
N VAL A 38 26.19 -15.14 1.08
CA VAL A 38 26.55 -14.87 -0.34
C VAL A 38 25.58 -13.85 -0.99
N GLN A 39 24.45 -13.53 -0.34
CA GLN A 39 23.71 -12.31 -0.63
C GLN A 39 24.29 -11.17 0.23
N GLU A 40 25.39 -10.58 -0.23
CA GLU A 40 25.73 -9.20 0.16
C GLU A 40 24.47 -8.37 -0.06
N THR A 41 23.77 -8.05 1.04
CA THR A 41 22.50 -7.35 0.97
C THR A 41 22.85 -5.91 0.65
N ARG A 42 22.92 -5.57 -0.64
CA ARG A 42 23.11 -4.19 -1.08
C ARG A 42 22.06 -3.33 -0.40
N SER A 43 22.48 -2.34 0.38
CA SER A 43 21.59 -1.37 0.99
C SER A 43 20.85 -0.58 -0.09
N ILE A 44 19.62 -0.19 0.20
CA ILE A 44 18.87 0.74 -0.65
C ILE A 44 19.46 2.13 -0.44
N GLU A 45 20.01 2.72 -1.50
CA GLU A 45 20.49 4.10 -1.48
C GLU A 45 19.40 5.08 -1.93
N LYS A 46 19.50 6.34 -1.50
CA LYS A 46 18.58 7.39 -1.92
C LYS A 46 18.79 7.70 -3.41
N ALA A 47 17.73 7.61 -4.20
CA ALA A 47 17.74 8.01 -5.60
C ALA A 47 17.72 9.55 -5.73
N SER A 48 18.36 10.08 -6.78
CA SER A 48 18.26 11.50 -7.11
C SER A 48 16.84 11.80 -7.63
N ARG A 49 16.17 12.79 -7.05
CA ARG A 49 14.85 13.28 -7.52
C ARG A 49 14.93 14.13 -8.78
N ALA A 50 16.14 14.46 -9.24
CA ALA A 50 16.37 15.14 -10.52
C ALA A 50 16.45 14.15 -11.71
N ASP A 51 16.55 12.85 -11.44
CA ASP A 51 16.67 11.82 -12.47
C ASP A 51 15.30 11.25 -12.85
N VAL A 52 15.24 10.58 -14.01
CA VAL A 52 14.05 9.80 -14.39
C VAL A 52 13.91 8.59 -13.47
N LEU A 53 12.86 8.58 -12.65
CA LEU A 53 12.64 7.53 -11.67
C LEU A 53 11.96 6.30 -12.31
N PRO A 54 12.54 5.09 -12.18
CA PRO A 54 11.86 3.85 -12.56
C PRO A 54 10.50 3.69 -11.94
N VAL A 55 9.65 2.91 -12.59
CA VAL A 55 8.70 2.07 -11.84
C VAL A 55 9.39 0.82 -11.28
N SER A 56 8.89 0.31 -10.15
CA SER A 56 9.26 -1.03 -9.65
C SER A 56 8.70 -2.12 -10.56
N LEU A 57 9.18 -3.37 -10.42
CA LEU A 57 8.65 -4.51 -11.19
C LEU A 57 7.14 -4.73 -10.94
N ALA A 58 6.69 -4.47 -9.71
CA ALA A 58 5.27 -4.55 -9.35
C ALA A 58 4.46 -3.44 -10.03
N GLN A 59 4.96 -2.21 -9.99
CA GLN A 59 4.35 -1.07 -10.67
C GLN A 59 4.33 -1.26 -12.20
N GLN A 60 5.37 -1.82 -12.80
CA GLN A 60 5.40 -2.13 -14.23
C GLN A 60 4.30 -3.11 -14.63
N ARG A 61 4.07 -4.15 -13.82
CA ARG A 61 2.97 -5.10 -14.04
C ARG A 61 1.61 -4.41 -13.94
N LEU A 62 1.41 -3.58 -12.92
CA LEU A 62 0.15 -2.86 -12.72
C LEU A 62 -0.10 -1.85 -13.84
N TRP A 63 0.93 -1.12 -14.27
CA TRP A 63 0.88 -0.24 -15.44
C TRP A 63 0.46 -1.02 -16.69
N PHE A 64 1.08 -2.17 -16.96
CA PHE A 64 0.69 -2.98 -18.12
C PHE A 64 -0.78 -3.42 -18.05
N LEU A 65 -1.29 -3.77 -16.86
CA LEU A 65 -2.69 -4.14 -16.68
C LEU A 65 -3.64 -2.96 -16.95
N THR A 66 -3.30 -1.74 -16.49
CA THR A 66 -4.15 -0.56 -16.74
C THR A 66 -4.16 -0.14 -18.20
N GLN A 67 -3.12 -0.44 -18.98
CA GLN A 67 -3.10 -0.19 -20.42
C GLN A 67 -4.00 -1.17 -21.20
N LEU A 68 -4.32 -2.34 -20.64
CA LEU A 68 -5.23 -3.31 -21.27
C LEU A 68 -6.70 -2.99 -20.98
N ASP A 69 -6.98 -2.54 -19.76
CA ASP A 69 -8.30 -2.11 -19.32
C ASP A 69 -8.12 -1.07 -18.19
N SER A 70 -8.55 0.16 -18.46
CA SER A 70 -8.41 1.29 -17.53
C SER A 70 -9.48 1.28 -16.43
N ASP A 71 -10.54 0.50 -16.57
CA ASP A 71 -11.72 0.54 -15.70
C ASP A 71 -11.72 -0.58 -14.66
N ILE A 72 -10.55 -1.19 -14.39
CA ILE A 72 -10.44 -2.29 -13.45
C ILE A 72 -10.55 -1.76 -12.00
N GLU A 73 -11.77 -1.77 -11.45
CA GLU A 73 -12.03 -1.49 -10.02
C GLU A 73 -11.16 -2.34 -9.08
N ALA A 74 -10.77 -3.55 -9.52
CA ALA A 74 -9.89 -4.44 -8.77
C ALA A 74 -8.46 -3.91 -8.58
N LEU A 75 -8.10 -2.78 -9.20
CA LEU A 75 -6.84 -2.06 -8.98
C LEU A 75 -6.96 -0.95 -7.94
N HIS A 76 -8.09 -0.85 -7.22
CA HIS A 76 -8.23 0.04 -6.09
C HIS A 76 -8.02 -0.70 -4.77
N VAL A 77 -7.31 -0.06 -3.84
CA VAL A 77 -7.22 -0.47 -2.44
C VAL A 77 -7.86 0.60 -1.57
N SER A 78 -8.60 0.19 -0.54
CA SER A 78 -9.33 1.13 0.31
C SER A 78 -9.33 0.74 1.77
N GLY A 79 -9.56 1.75 2.61
CA GLY A 79 -9.78 1.59 4.05
C GLY A 79 -10.89 2.54 4.49
N ALA A 80 -11.73 2.07 5.42
CA ALA A 80 -12.79 2.87 6.01
C ALA A 80 -12.73 2.80 7.54
N VAL A 81 -12.86 3.95 8.19
CA VAL A 81 -12.91 4.06 9.65
C VAL A 81 -14.16 4.83 10.05
N ARG A 82 -15.01 4.19 10.85
CA ARG A 82 -16.16 4.85 11.50
C ARG A 82 -15.71 5.41 12.84
N MET A 83 -15.92 6.71 13.03
CA MET A 83 -15.56 7.46 14.23
C MET A 83 -16.84 7.92 14.92
N LYS A 84 -16.92 7.66 16.23
CA LYS A 84 -18.05 8.06 17.08
C LYS A 84 -17.60 9.14 18.06
N GLY A 85 -18.46 10.12 18.32
CA GLY A 85 -18.19 11.29 19.16
C GLY A 85 -17.78 12.52 18.36
N GLY A 86 -17.34 13.57 19.08
CA GLY A 86 -16.87 14.81 18.48
C GLY A 86 -15.59 14.62 17.64
N LEU A 87 -15.64 15.07 16.39
CA LEU A 87 -14.53 15.01 15.44
C LEU A 87 -13.97 16.41 15.16
N ASP A 88 -12.68 16.61 15.38
CA ASP A 88 -11.97 17.80 14.94
C ASP A 88 -11.61 17.67 13.45
N THR A 89 -12.54 18.10 12.59
CA THR A 89 -12.38 17.95 11.14
C THR A 89 -11.15 18.69 10.58
N PRO A 90 -10.83 19.93 11.03
CA PRO A 90 -9.57 20.58 10.66
C PRO A 90 -8.30 19.79 11.03
N ALA A 91 -8.24 19.22 12.24
CA ALA A 91 -7.11 18.39 12.65
C ALA A 91 -6.99 17.11 11.80
N LEU A 92 -8.12 16.50 11.43
CA LEU A 92 -8.15 15.32 10.56
C LEU A 92 -7.65 15.64 9.14
N GLU A 93 -8.11 16.75 8.56
CA GLU A 93 -7.68 17.19 7.23
C GLU A 93 -6.18 17.48 7.22
N LYS A 94 -5.68 18.18 8.24
CA LYS A 94 -4.25 18.45 8.41
C LYS A 94 -3.44 17.17 8.54
N ALA A 95 -3.95 16.18 9.27
CA ALA A 95 -3.30 14.87 9.42
C ALA A 95 -3.20 14.13 8.08
N LEU A 96 -4.26 14.11 7.28
CA LEU A 96 -4.24 13.51 5.94
C LEU A 96 -3.26 14.23 5.00
N GLN A 97 -3.24 15.56 5.02
CA GLN A 97 -2.29 16.35 4.22
C GLN A 97 -0.83 16.06 4.62
N ALA A 98 -0.56 15.90 5.92
CA ALA A 98 0.77 15.54 6.40
C ALA A 98 1.21 14.15 5.92
N ILE A 99 0.30 13.16 5.90
CA ILE A 99 0.57 11.83 5.35
C ILE A 99 0.89 11.91 3.85
N VAL A 100 0.09 12.64 3.07
CA VAL A 100 0.33 12.81 1.63
C VAL A 100 1.67 13.52 1.36
N ALA A 101 2.01 14.53 2.15
CA ALA A 101 3.33 15.18 2.07
C ALA A 101 4.47 14.21 2.40
N ARG A 102 4.30 13.39 3.45
CA ARG A 102 5.30 12.46 3.99
C ARG A 102 5.63 11.29 3.07
N HIS A 103 4.64 10.72 2.39
CA HIS A 103 4.81 9.55 1.53
C HIS A 103 4.85 9.97 0.06
N GLU A 104 6.02 9.90 -0.56
CA GLU A 104 6.18 10.29 -1.97
C GLU A 104 5.24 9.51 -2.89
N SER A 105 5.00 8.22 -2.62
CA SER A 105 4.07 7.40 -3.40
C SER A 105 2.67 8.00 -3.53
N LEU A 106 2.19 8.73 -2.51
CA LEU A 106 0.85 9.36 -2.55
C LEU A 106 0.79 10.60 -3.43
N ARG A 107 1.96 11.16 -3.79
CA ARG A 107 2.15 12.27 -4.72
C ARG A 107 2.79 11.82 -6.04
N THR A 108 2.82 10.50 -6.29
CA THR A 108 3.38 9.94 -7.51
C THR A 108 2.29 9.75 -8.56
N HIS A 109 2.53 10.28 -9.76
CA HIS A 109 1.84 9.92 -10.98
C HIS A 109 2.82 9.27 -11.97
N PHE A 110 2.30 8.71 -13.06
CA PHE A 110 3.05 7.82 -13.95
C PHE A 110 2.91 8.28 -15.39
N LEU A 111 4.05 8.53 -16.04
CA LEU A 111 4.12 8.88 -17.46
C LEU A 111 4.94 7.86 -18.22
N GLN A 112 4.62 7.72 -19.51
CA GLN A 112 5.40 6.90 -20.41
C GLN A 112 6.43 7.76 -21.16
N VAL A 113 7.72 7.50 -20.91
CA VAL A 113 8.84 8.14 -21.61
C VAL A 113 9.49 7.12 -22.53
N GLN A 114 9.47 7.37 -23.85
CA GLN A 114 10.05 6.47 -24.86
C GLN A 114 9.56 5.01 -24.75
N GLY A 115 8.29 4.82 -24.44
CA GLY A 115 7.70 3.48 -24.31
C GLY A 115 7.84 2.85 -22.91
N VAL A 116 8.58 3.48 -21.99
CA VAL A 116 8.84 2.96 -20.64
C VAL A 116 8.09 3.79 -19.59
N PRO A 117 7.29 3.16 -18.70
CA PRO A 117 6.65 3.89 -17.60
C PRO A 117 7.67 4.37 -16.58
N CYS A 118 7.50 5.59 -16.10
CA CYS A 118 8.36 6.25 -15.12
C CYS A 118 7.50 6.90 -14.02
N GLN A 119 8.07 7.04 -12.83
CA GLN A 119 7.46 7.73 -11.71
C GLN A 119 7.77 9.24 -11.81
N ILE A 120 6.75 10.08 -11.66
CA ILE A 120 6.88 11.51 -11.44
C ILE A 120 6.33 11.81 -10.05
N ILE A 121 7.12 12.48 -9.22
CA ILE A 121 6.75 12.82 -7.84
C ILE A 121 6.51 14.32 -7.79
N ASP A 122 5.28 14.73 -7.50
CA ASP A 122 4.93 16.15 -7.39
C ASP A 122 5.47 16.74 -6.08
N GLU A 123 5.99 17.97 -6.11
CA GLU A 123 6.54 18.64 -4.91
C GLU A 123 5.45 19.03 -3.89
N ASP A 124 4.25 19.33 -4.39
CA ASP A 124 3.08 19.70 -3.58
C ASP A 124 2.13 18.51 -3.36
N LEU A 125 0.97 18.74 -2.78
CA LEU A 125 0.00 17.67 -2.48
C LEU A 125 -0.67 17.06 -3.74
N ALA A 126 -0.22 17.37 -4.95
CA ALA A 126 -0.79 16.90 -6.22
C ALA A 126 -2.30 17.16 -6.30
N GLY A 127 -2.76 18.31 -5.80
CA GLY A 127 -4.19 18.64 -5.76
C GLY A 127 -5.03 17.82 -4.78
N PHE A 128 -4.43 17.02 -3.89
CA PHE A 128 -5.16 16.25 -2.87
C PHE A 128 -5.98 17.15 -1.95
N ALA A 129 -7.26 16.80 -1.79
CA ALA A 129 -8.16 17.42 -0.83
C ALA A 129 -9.14 16.39 -0.25
N MET A 130 -9.45 16.51 1.04
CA MET A 130 -10.47 15.67 1.68
C MET A 130 -11.86 16.18 1.31
N GLN A 131 -12.62 15.35 0.60
CA GLN A 131 -14.02 15.63 0.28
C GLN A 131 -14.89 15.44 1.52
N ARG A 132 -15.91 16.28 1.68
CA ARG A 132 -16.87 16.21 2.79
C ARG A 132 -18.26 15.96 2.24
N VAL A 133 -18.98 14.98 2.78
CA VAL A 133 -20.31 14.58 2.33
C VAL A 133 -21.21 14.37 3.54
N GLU A 134 -22.46 14.84 3.49
CA GLU A 134 -23.44 14.61 4.55
C GLU A 134 -24.55 13.68 4.05
N ILE A 135 -24.87 12.64 4.82
CA ILE A 135 -25.93 11.67 4.47
C ILE A 135 -26.97 11.45 5.58
N GLY A 136 -26.88 12.19 6.69
CA GLY A 136 -27.72 11.98 7.88
C GLY A 136 -29.22 12.21 7.72
N GLN A 137 -29.67 12.73 6.57
CA GLN A 137 -31.10 12.88 6.25
C GLN A 137 -31.67 11.69 5.45
N ALA A 138 -30.86 10.65 5.19
CA ALA A 138 -31.30 9.47 4.46
C ALA A 138 -32.28 8.61 5.29
N ILE A 139 -33.28 8.02 4.61
CA ILE A 139 -34.24 7.08 5.23
C ILE A 139 -33.54 5.79 5.68
N ASP A 140 -32.59 5.31 4.88
CA ASP A 140 -31.71 4.19 5.19
C ASP A 140 -30.25 4.64 5.06
N VAL A 141 -29.67 5.00 6.20
CA VAL A 141 -28.30 5.53 6.30
C VAL A 141 -27.27 4.50 5.85
N ASP A 142 -27.40 3.25 6.27
CA ASP A 142 -26.40 2.22 5.98
C ASP A 142 -26.43 1.84 4.50
N ALA A 143 -27.63 1.71 3.89
CA ALA A 143 -27.75 1.50 2.45
C ALA A 143 -27.19 2.68 1.64
N THR A 144 -27.46 3.91 2.09
CA THR A 144 -26.94 5.13 1.44
C THR A 144 -25.42 5.22 1.53
N LEU A 145 -24.85 4.91 2.69
CA LEU A 145 -23.40 4.86 2.89
C LEU A 145 -22.75 3.79 2.01
N ASN A 146 -23.31 2.59 1.96
CA ASN A 146 -22.79 1.52 1.11
C ASN A 146 -22.85 1.90 -0.37
N ALA A 147 -23.97 2.46 -0.84
CA ALA A 147 -24.10 2.94 -2.22
C ALA A 147 -23.07 4.04 -2.54
N PHE A 148 -22.81 4.95 -1.58
CA PHE A 148 -21.79 5.97 -1.72
C PHE A 148 -20.38 5.35 -1.84
N ILE A 149 -20.02 4.40 -0.97
CA ILE A 149 -18.72 3.72 -1.02
C ILE A 149 -18.54 3.01 -2.37
N CYS A 150 -19.54 2.23 -2.81
CA CYS A 150 -19.49 1.55 -4.11
C CYS A 150 -19.30 2.54 -5.25
N LYS A 151 -20.01 3.68 -5.24
CA LYS A 151 -19.85 4.72 -6.25
C LYS A 151 -18.43 5.29 -6.25
N GLN A 152 -17.84 5.55 -5.08
CA GLN A 152 -16.47 6.08 -4.99
C GLN A 152 -15.42 5.06 -5.47
N MET A 153 -15.64 3.77 -5.20
CA MET A 153 -14.76 2.69 -5.67
C MET A 153 -14.80 2.50 -7.18
N ALA A 154 -15.92 2.82 -7.82
CA ALA A 154 -16.11 2.70 -9.28
C ALA A 154 -15.49 3.86 -10.09
N ILE A 155 -15.08 4.96 -9.44
CA ILE A 155 -14.48 6.09 -10.17
C ILE A 155 -13.03 5.75 -10.49
N PRO A 156 -12.61 5.68 -11.77
CA PRO A 156 -11.23 5.38 -12.13
C PRO A 156 -10.26 6.48 -11.65
N PHE A 157 -8.97 6.15 -11.61
CA PHE A 157 -7.90 7.12 -11.40
C PHE A 157 -7.21 7.43 -12.73
N ASP A 158 -6.87 8.69 -12.94
CA ASP A 158 -5.99 9.11 -14.02
C ASP A 158 -4.53 8.94 -13.55
N LEU A 159 -3.87 7.90 -14.03
CA LEU A 159 -2.49 7.58 -13.66
C LEU A 159 -1.48 8.63 -14.15
N GLU A 160 -1.81 9.41 -15.18
CA GLU A 160 -0.90 10.39 -15.78
C GLU A 160 -0.91 11.74 -15.04
N HIS A 161 -2.04 12.12 -14.45
CA HIS A 161 -2.19 13.44 -13.83
C HIS A 161 -2.38 13.40 -12.31
N GLY A 162 -2.74 12.25 -11.74
CA GLY A 162 -3.01 12.12 -10.31
C GLY A 162 -4.12 13.06 -9.79
N PRO A 163 -4.25 13.20 -8.45
CA PRO A 163 -3.62 12.36 -7.43
C PRO A 163 -4.21 10.95 -7.43
N LEU A 164 -3.40 9.95 -7.08
CA LEU A 164 -3.83 8.53 -7.06
C LEU A 164 -4.40 8.09 -5.70
N VAL A 165 -4.79 9.07 -4.87
CA VAL A 165 -5.41 8.91 -3.56
C VAL A 165 -6.60 9.86 -3.43
N ARG A 166 -7.71 9.36 -2.88
CA ARG A 166 -8.92 10.12 -2.54
C ARG A 166 -9.29 9.88 -1.08
N ALA A 167 -9.71 10.93 -0.40
CA ALA A 167 -10.27 10.85 0.94
C ALA A 167 -11.67 11.49 0.98
N CYS A 168 -12.64 10.77 1.55
CA CYS A 168 -14.01 11.24 1.75
C CYS A 168 -14.38 11.12 3.22
N LEU A 169 -14.71 12.24 3.86
CA LEU A 169 -15.32 12.28 5.17
C LEU A 169 -16.84 12.35 5.02
N VAL A 170 -17.50 11.24 5.33
CA VAL A 170 -18.96 11.13 5.32
C VAL A 170 -19.49 11.39 6.72
N ARG A 171 -20.27 12.44 6.88
CA ARG A 171 -21.01 12.74 8.11
C ARG A 171 -22.35 12.01 8.09
N VAL A 172 -22.47 11.02 8.97
CA VAL A 172 -23.69 10.24 9.19
C VAL A 172 -24.60 10.96 10.19
N ASP A 173 -24.02 11.54 11.24
CA ASP A 173 -24.70 12.37 12.24
C ASP A 173 -23.69 13.37 12.85
N VAL A 174 -24.12 14.19 13.82
CA VAL A 174 -23.27 15.14 14.56
C VAL A 174 -22.07 14.45 15.23
N GLU A 175 -22.26 13.23 15.73
CA GLU A 175 -21.24 12.45 16.42
C GLU A 175 -20.91 11.13 15.71
N ASP A 176 -21.21 11.04 14.42
CA ASP A 176 -20.99 9.81 13.64
C ASP A 176 -20.44 10.13 12.26
N HIS A 177 -19.22 9.70 12.02
CA HIS A 177 -18.47 10.01 10.81
C HIS A 177 -17.82 8.75 10.26
N VAL A 178 -17.71 8.67 8.94
CA VAL A 178 -16.97 7.61 8.25
C VAL A 178 -15.92 8.27 7.36
N LEU A 179 -14.65 8.04 7.66
CA LEU A 179 -13.57 8.38 6.75
C LEU A 179 -13.33 7.21 5.81
N LEU A 180 -13.44 7.46 4.52
CA LEU A 180 -13.08 6.54 3.44
C LEU A 180 -11.82 7.05 2.75
N VAL A 181 -10.80 6.19 2.64
CA VAL A 181 -9.60 6.45 1.85
C VAL A 181 -9.50 5.40 0.76
N ILE A 182 -9.32 5.84 -0.49
CA ILE A 182 -9.19 4.98 -1.66
C ILE A 182 -7.90 5.37 -2.38
N MET A 183 -7.10 4.39 -2.77
CA MET A 183 -5.85 4.57 -3.49
C MET A 183 -5.78 3.62 -4.67
N HIS A 184 -5.06 4.00 -5.72
CA HIS A 184 -4.70 3.07 -6.77
C HIS A 184 -3.62 2.10 -6.29
N HIS A 185 -3.72 0.80 -6.61
CA HIS A 185 -2.81 -0.24 -6.13
C HIS A 185 -1.36 -0.04 -6.63
N ILE A 186 -1.15 0.79 -7.66
CA ILE A 186 0.18 1.16 -8.16
C ILE A 186 1.00 2.00 -7.15
N ILE A 187 0.33 2.67 -6.21
CA ILE A 187 0.97 3.50 -5.18
C ILE A 187 0.83 2.94 -3.75
N ALA A 188 -0.01 1.92 -3.55
CA ALA A 188 -0.33 1.39 -2.23
C ALA A 188 -0.76 -0.09 -2.29
N ASP A 189 -0.65 -0.76 -1.15
CA ASP A 189 -1.19 -2.11 -0.93
C ASP A 189 -1.97 -2.18 0.40
N GLY A 190 -2.48 -3.36 0.75
CA GLY A 190 -3.22 -3.56 2.00
C GLY A 190 -2.40 -3.27 3.27
N TRP A 191 -1.07 -3.50 3.24
CA TRP A 191 -0.20 -3.10 4.36
C TRP A 191 -0.16 -1.58 4.46
N SER A 192 0.06 -0.90 3.34
CA SER A 192 0.14 0.56 3.24
C SER A 192 -1.12 1.23 3.80
N VAL A 193 -2.31 0.65 3.57
CA VAL A 193 -3.57 1.12 4.19
C VAL A 193 -3.50 1.04 5.73
N SER A 194 -3.00 -0.06 6.28
CA SER A 194 -2.88 -0.23 7.74
C SER A 194 -1.87 0.77 8.34
N LEU A 195 -0.76 1.01 7.65
CA LEU A 195 0.24 2.01 8.05
C LEU A 195 -0.35 3.43 8.02
N LEU A 196 -1.05 3.78 6.95
CA LEU A 196 -1.73 5.07 6.79
C LEU A 196 -2.70 5.33 7.95
N LEU A 197 -3.52 4.35 8.31
CA LEU A 197 -4.47 4.49 9.42
C LEU A 197 -3.77 4.64 10.78
N SER A 198 -2.64 3.95 10.98
CA SER A 198 -1.82 4.08 12.19
C SER A 198 -1.20 5.47 12.31
N GLU A 199 -0.58 5.98 11.25
CA GLU A 199 -0.01 7.32 11.21
C GLU A 199 -1.08 8.41 11.33
N LEU A 200 -2.26 8.21 10.72
CA LEU A 200 -3.39 9.11 10.83
C LEU A 200 -3.83 9.30 12.28
N SER A 201 -3.90 8.20 13.04
CA SER A 201 -4.24 8.25 14.47
C SER A 201 -3.23 9.08 15.27
N ALA A 202 -1.93 8.88 15.02
CA ALA A 202 -0.86 9.62 15.71
C ALA A 202 -0.87 11.12 15.37
N LEU A 203 -0.94 11.44 14.07
CA LEU A 203 -0.98 12.82 13.57
C LEU A 203 -2.24 13.56 14.03
N TYR A 204 -3.40 12.91 13.93
CA TYR A 204 -4.66 13.49 14.40
C TYR A 204 -4.59 13.82 15.90
N SER A 205 -4.06 12.89 16.71
CA SER A 205 -3.92 13.10 18.15
C SER A 205 -2.99 14.28 18.48
N ALA A 206 -1.86 14.40 17.78
CA ALA A 206 -0.93 15.51 17.95
C ALA A 206 -1.56 16.84 17.52
N TYR A 207 -2.13 16.91 16.31
CA TYR A 207 -2.71 18.14 15.77
C TYR A 207 -3.94 18.62 16.53
N ARG A 208 -4.77 17.72 17.05
CA ARG A 208 -5.88 18.07 17.93
C ARG A 208 -5.41 18.72 19.24
N GLN A 209 -4.21 18.37 19.70
CA GLN A 209 -3.57 18.98 20.88
C GLN A 209 -2.74 20.23 20.54
N GLY A 210 -2.64 20.61 19.26
CA GLY A 210 -1.78 21.70 18.80
C GLY A 210 -0.30 21.35 18.79
N GLU A 211 0.06 20.08 18.85
CA GLU A 211 1.43 19.58 18.83
C GLU A 211 1.97 19.44 17.38
N ALA A 212 3.28 19.30 17.24
CA ALA A 212 3.94 19.06 15.96
C ALA A 212 3.78 17.60 15.48
N ASP A 213 4.20 17.31 14.24
CA ASP A 213 4.26 15.94 13.71
C ASP A 213 5.18 15.06 14.60
N PRO A 214 4.65 13.99 15.23
CA PRO A 214 5.43 13.12 16.11
C PRO A 214 6.17 12.00 15.36
N LEU A 215 5.96 11.85 14.04
CA LEU A 215 6.47 10.72 13.28
C LEU A 215 7.95 10.93 12.91
N PRO A 216 8.81 9.89 13.04
CA PRO A 216 10.21 9.99 12.66
C PRO A 216 10.36 10.19 11.15
N GLU A 217 11.43 10.82 10.68
CA GLU A 217 11.69 10.96 9.24
C GLU A 217 11.83 9.58 8.56
N LEU A 218 11.29 9.44 7.35
CA LEU A 218 11.45 8.24 6.54
C LEU A 218 12.84 8.23 5.90
N ALA A 219 13.67 7.25 6.28
CA ALA A 219 15.03 7.14 5.77
C ALA A 219 15.08 6.82 4.26
N ILE A 220 14.06 6.12 3.76
CA ILE A 220 13.93 5.61 2.39
C ILE A 220 12.48 5.81 1.94
N GLN A 221 12.31 6.14 0.66
CA GLN A 221 11.02 6.26 -0.01
C GLN A 221 10.87 5.19 -1.09
N TYR A 222 9.66 5.02 -1.61
CA TYR A 222 9.39 3.93 -2.56
C TYR A 222 10.15 4.07 -3.88
N ALA A 223 10.42 5.30 -4.33
CA ALA A 223 11.23 5.54 -5.53
C ALA A 223 12.68 5.04 -5.37
N ASP A 224 13.23 5.13 -4.15
CA ASP A 224 14.57 4.61 -3.85
C ASP A 224 14.58 3.07 -3.96
N TYR A 225 13.54 2.41 -3.43
CA TYR A 225 13.35 0.98 -3.59
C TYR A 225 13.21 0.56 -5.06
N ALA A 226 12.41 1.29 -5.84
CA ALA A 226 12.21 1.01 -7.26
C ALA A 226 13.51 1.14 -8.07
N GLN A 227 14.36 2.12 -7.73
CA GLN A 227 15.67 2.29 -8.35
C GLN A 227 16.64 1.19 -7.94
N TRP A 228 16.69 0.83 -6.65
CA TRP A 228 17.55 -0.24 -6.15
C TRP A 228 17.21 -1.62 -6.71
N GLN A 229 15.93 -1.88 -7.02
CA GLN A 229 15.48 -3.18 -7.53
C GLN A 229 15.99 -3.49 -8.96
N ARG A 230 16.44 -2.48 -9.70
CA ARG A 230 16.99 -2.63 -11.06
C ARG A 230 18.32 -3.37 -11.07
#